data_AF-A0A7G5N1E5-F1
#
_entry.id   AF-A0A7G5N1E5-F1
#
_cell.length_a   1.000
_cell.length_b   1.000
_cell.length_c   1.000
_cell.angle_alpha   90.00
_cell.angle_beta   90.00
_cell.angle_gamma   90.00
#
_symmetry.space_group_name_H-M   'P 1'
#
loop_
_entity.id
_entity.type
_entity.pdbx_description
1 polymer ?
#
loop_
_entity_poly.entity_id
_entity_poly.type
_entity_poly.pdbx_seq_one_letter_code
_entity_poly.pdbx_strand_id
1 'polypeptide(L)'
;MTKHPECKPSVIIEDFMNLIAQSHEEYETNMSIAKGFDKKTITWIHDFEVANNYDERCKLATALHQEREVRRQHKDRAELFQKIHEFAGQERNKQVLKSLKWLLSEQKKQEEYLESNREFKHRVGDNGNGNPG
;
A
#
# COMPACT_ATOMS: atom_id res chain seq x y z
N MET A 1 1.14 -1.16 -36.02
CA MET A 1 0.76 -0.46 -34.77
C MET A 1 0.25 -1.51 -33.79
N THR A 2 1.12 -1.99 -32.92
CA THR A 2 0.79 -2.98 -31.89
C THR A 2 -0.05 -2.31 -30.81
N LYS A 3 -1.35 -2.62 -30.77
CA LYS A 3 -2.26 -2.21 -29.69
C LYS A 3 -1.82 -2.94 -28.43
N HIS A 4 -1.08 -2.27 -27.55
CA HIS A 4 -1.02 -2.70 -26.16
C HIS A 4 -2.44 -2.59 -25.59
N PRO A 5 -2.90 -3.52 -24.73
CA PRO A 5 -4.12 -3.28 -23.98
C PRO A 5 -3.85 -2.02 -23.15
N GLU A 6 -4.49 -0.91 -23.51
CA GLU A 6 -4.27 0.36 -22.84
C GLU A 6 -4.67 0.18 -21.37
N CYS A 7 -3.68 0.18 -20.47
CA CYS A 7 -3.95 0.17 -19.04
C CYS A 7 -4.78 1.42 -18.76
N LYS A 8 -6.01 1.23 -18.27
CA LYS A 8 -6.92 2.35 -18.02
C LYS A 8 -6.26 3.30 -17.01
N PRO A 9 -6.35 4.62 -17.20
CA PRO A 9 -5.80 5.58 -16.25
C PRO A 9 -6.28 5.33 -14.81
N SER A 10 -7.53 4.89 -14.61
CA SER A 10 -8.04 4.51 -13.29
C SER A 10 -7.24 3.39 -12.62
N VAL A 11 -6.75 2.39 -13.37
CA VAL A 11 -5.95 1.29 -12.84
C VAL A 11 -4.60 1.80 -12.34
N ILE A 12 -3.96 2.69 -13.08
CA ILE A 12 -2.67 3.29 -12.67
C ILE A 12 -2.82 4.09 -11.36
N ILE A 13 -3.90 4.88 -11.27
CA ILE A 13 -4.20 5.65 -10.06
C ILE A 13 -4.49 4.71 -8.89
N GLU A 14 -5.28 3.66 -9.12
CA GLU A 14 -5.62 2.64 -8.12
C GLU A 14 -4.38 1.88 -7.63
N ASP A 15 -3.48 1.46 -8.52
CA ASP A 15 -2.23 0.78 -8.17
C ASP A 15 -1.34 1.67 -7.30
N PHE A 16 -1.22 2.95 -7.63
CA PHE A 16 -0.47 3.90 -6.80
C PHE A 16 -1.13 4.10 -5.42
N MET A 17 -2.46 4.16 -5.38
CA MET A 17 -3.21 4.24 -4.13
C MET A 17 -3.03 2.99 -3.26
N ASN A 18 -3.01 1.81 -3.88
CA ASN A 18 -2.77 0.53 -3.22
C ASN A 18 -1.34 0.44 -2.69
N LEU A 19 -0.34 0.92 -3.44
CA LEU A 19 1.05 1.02 -2.96
C LEU A 19 1.14 1.85 -1.68
N ILE A 20 0.45 2.99 -1.62
CA ILE A 20 0.44 3.84 -0.42
C ILE A 20 -0.20 3.11 0.76
N ALA A 21 -1.35 2.45 0.55
CA ALA A 21 -2.01 1.69 1.61
C ALA A 21 -1.12 0.53 2.11
N GLN A 22 -0.54 -0.24 1.18
CA GLN A 22 0.38 -1.33 1.48
C GLN A 22 1.60 -0.83 2.25
N SER A 23 2.16 0.33 1.88
CA SER A 23 3.32 0.88 2.56
C SER A 23 3.09 1.12 4.06
N HIS A 24 1.87 1.49 4.44
CA HIS A 24 1.52 1.70 5.84
C HIS A 24 1.52 0.37 6.60
N GLU A 25 0.85 -0.64 6.07
CA GLU A 25 0.76 -1.97 6.67
C GLU A 25 2.12 -2.68 6.75
N GLU A 26 2.89 -2.66 5.66
CA GLU A 26 4.21 -3.26 5.59
C GLU A 26 5.16 -2.60 6.59
N TYR A 27 5.16 -1.26 6.67
CA TYR A 27 6.02 -0.55 7.62
C TYR A 27 5.65 -0.88 9.07
N GLU A 28 4.39 -0.71 9.46
CA GLU A 28 3.96 -0.90 10.85
C GLU A 28 4.13 -2.36 11.31
N THR A 29 3.74 -3.32 10.47
CA THR A 29 3.86 -4.75 10.79
C THR A 29 5.32 -5.16 10.98
N ASN A 30 6.17 -4.86 10.00
CA ASN A 30 7.57 -5.27 10.06
C ASN A 30 8.35 -4.53 11.16
N MET A 31 8.05 -3.25 11.39
CA MET A 31 8.65 -2.48 12.49
C MET A 31 8.21 -3.01 13.85
N SER A 32 6.95 -3.42 14.01
CA SER A 32 6.44 -4.05 15.22
C SER A 32 7.15 -5.37 15.51
N ILE A 33 7.33 -6.23 14.49
CA ILE A 33 8.06 -7.49 14.62
C ILE A 33 9.53 -7.23 15.02
N ALA A 34 10.21 -6.31 14.34
CA ALA A 34 11.59 -5.96 14.65
C ALA A 34 11.76 -5.45 16.10
N LYS A 35 10.82 -4.63 16.57
CA LYS A 35 10.76 -4.19 17.99
C LYS A 35 10.50 -5.35 18.95
N GLY A 36 9.71 -6.34 18.53
CA GLY A 36 9.49 -7.58 19.29
C GLY A 36 10.80 -8.33 19.56
N PHE A 37 11.64 -8.49 18.53
CA PHE A 37 12.98 -9.06 18.69
C PHE A 37 13.90 -8.19 19.57
N ASP A 38 13.82 -6.86 19.46
CA ASP A 38 14.63 -5.98 20.30
C ASP A 38 14.30 -6.14 21.79
N LYS A 39 13.01 -6.34 22.14
CA LYS A 39 12.59 -6.61 23.52
C LYS A 39 13.16 -7.93 24.07
N LYS A 40 13.35 -8.94 23.22
CA LYS A 40 13.94 -10.23 23.61
C LYS A 40 15.44 -10.15 23.93
N THR A 41 16.12 -9.05 23.58
CA THR A 41 17.57 -8.92 23.79
C THR A 41 17.96 -9.12 25.25
N ILE A 42 17.14 -8.64 26.20
CA ILE A 42 17.40 -8.81 27.64
C ILE A 42 17.28 -10.29 28.04
N THR A 43 16.30 -11.01 27.49
CA THR A 43 16.16 -12.47 27.71
C THR A 43 17.40 -13.21 27.25
N TRP A 44 17.92 -12.91 26.05
CA TRP A 44 19.16 -13.51 25.58
C TRP A 44 20.34 -13.24 26.51
N ILE A 45 20.46 -12.01 27.04
CA ILE A 45 21.51 -11.67 28.01
C ILE A 45 21.38 -12.54 29.27
N HIS A 46 20.17 -12.67 29.82
CA HIS A 46 19.94 -13.54 30.98
C HIS A 46 20.24 -15.00 30.68
N ASP A 47 19.88 -15.51 29.51
CA ASP A 47 20.19 -16.88 29.10
C ASP A 47 21.71 -17.12 29.05
N PHE A 48 22.48 -16.11 28.59
CA PHE A 48 23.94 -16.16 28.63
C PHE A 48 24.52 -16.09 30.05
N GLU A 49 23.91 -15.33 30.96
CA GLU A 49 24.33 -15.22 32.37
C GLU A 49 24.20 -16.55 33.12
N VAL A 50 23.17 -17.35 32.79
CA VAL A 50 22.91 -18.64 33.45
C VAL A 50 23.58 -19.84 32.77
N ALA A 51 24.18 -19.66 31.60
CA ALA A 51 24.79 -20.75 30.83
C ALA A 51 26.09 -21.25 31.50
N ASN A 52 26.10 -22.53 31.87
CA ASN A 52 27.14 -23.10 32.75
C ASN A 52 28.38 -23.60 31.99
N ASN A 53 28.24 -23.89 30.69
CA ASN A 53 29.30 -24.48 29.89
C ASN A 53 29.42 -23.83 28.50
N TYR A 54 30.50 -24.19 27.81
CA TYR A 54 30.82 -23.68 26.48
C TYR A 54 29.73 -24.05 25.46
N ASP A 55 29.27 -25.30 25.46
CA ASP A 55 28.32 -25.80 24.47
C ASP A 55 26.96 -25.07 24.57
N GLU A 56 26.47 -24.80 25.79
CA GLU A 56 25.28 -23.98 26.02
C GLU A 56 25.42 -22.59 25.45
N ARG A 57 26.54 -21.90 25.72
CA ARG A 57 26.80 -20.56 25.16
C ARG A 57 26.89 -20.58 23.63
N CYS A 58 27.47 -21.62 23.03
CA CYS A 58 27.51 -21.76 21.57
C CYS A 58 26.12 -21.97 20.96
N LYS A 59 25.24 -22.76 21.60
CA LYS A 59 23.85 -22.93 21.16
C LYS A 59 23.08 -21.62 21.24
N LEU A 60 23.20 -20.89 22.36
CA LEU A 60 22.58 -19.58 22.53
C LEU A 60 23.07 -18.57 21.49
N ALA A 61 24.37 -18.52 21.22
CA ALA A 61 24.94 -17.63 20.21
C ALA A 61 24.40 -17.92 18.80
N THR A 62 24.26 -19.20 18.45
CA THR A 62 23.70 -19.63 17.16
C THR A 62 22.23 -19.22 17.03
N ALA A 63 21.43 -19.45 18.07
CA ALA A 63 20.02 -19.10 18.08
C ALA A 63 19.80 -17.57 18.07
N LEU A 64 20.58 -16.81 18.84
CA LEU A 64 20.58 -15.35 18.79
C LEU A 64 20.94 -14.85 17.39
N HIS A 65 21.96 -15.44 16.74
CA HIS A 65 22.35 -15.04 15.39
C HIS A 65 21.18 -15.17 14.39
N GLN A 66 20.49 -16.33 14.41
CA GLN A 66 19.32 -16.59 13.57
C GLN A 66 18.18 -15.61 13.86
N GLU A 67 17.88 -15.33 15.14
CA GLU A 67 16.87 -14.31 15.48
C GLU A 67 17.28 -12.91 14.98
N ARG A 68 18.56 -12.55 15.06
CA ARG A 68 19.04 -11.25 14.55
C ARG A 68 19.00 -11.17 13.03
N GLU A 69 19.16 -12.28 12.31
CA GLU A 69 18.95 -12.35 10.86
C GLU A 69 17.50 -12.08 10.50
N VAL A 70 16.55 -12.79 11.13
CA VAL A 70 15.11 -12.58 10.90
C VAL A 70 14.71 -11.15 11.23
N ARG A 71 15.19 -10.61 12.36
CA ARG A 71 14.97 -9.21 12.71
C ARG A 71 15.49 -8.25 11.62
N ARG A 72 16.69 -8.48 11.08
CA ARG A 72 17.25 -7.64 10.00
C ARG A 72 16.35 -7.65 8.77
N GLN A 73 15.90 -8.84 8.35
CA GLN A 73 14.98 -8.96 7.21
C GLN A 73 13.70 -8.12 7.40
N HIS A 74 13.08 -8.18 8.59
CA HIS A 74 11.92 -7.35 8.89
C HIS A 74 12.27 -5.86 8.93
N LYS A 75 13.40 -5.47 9.54
CA LYS A 75 13.82 -4.07 9.58
C LYS A 75 14.06 -3.52 8.17
N ASP A 76 14.77 -4.26 7.32
CA ASP A 76 15.06 -3.88 5.93
C ASP A 76 13.75 -3.76 5.12
N ARG A 77 12.80 -4.68 5.33
CA ARG A 77 11.46 -4.61 4.73
C ARG A 77 10.70 -3.37 5.18
N ALA A 78 10.76 -3.01 6.47
CA ALA A 78 10.13 -1.79 6.96
C ALA A 78 10.77 -0.53 6.33
N GLU A 79 12.11 -0.47 6.29
CA GLU A 79 12.85 0.65 5.71
C GLU A 79 12.55 0.85 4.21
N LEU A 80 12.27 -0.24 3.46
CA LEU A 80 11.82 -0.17 2.07
C LEU A 80 10.54 0.66 1.88
N PHE A 81 9.59 0.58 2.81
CA PHE A 81 8.31 1.31 2.73
C PHE A 81 8.27 2.60 3.57
N GLN A 82 9.27 2.82 4.42
CA GLN A 82 9.29 3.92 5.37
C GLN A 82 9.04 5.28 4.72
N LYS A 83 9.69 5.57 3.59
CA LYS A 83 9.53 6.88 2.93
C LYS A 83 8.13 7.12 2.38
N ILE A 84 7.47 6.08 1.89
CA ILE A 84 6.10 6.17 1.38
C ILE A 84 5.12 6.31 2.56
N HIS A 85 5.32 5.52 3.62
CA HIS A 85 4.56 5.62 4.87
C HIS A 85 4.67 7.04 5.47
N GLU A 86 5.88 7.56 5.64
CA GLU A 86 6.16 8.89 6.17
C GLU A 86 5.51 9.98 5.31
N PHE A 87 5.62 9.85 3.98
CA PHE A 87 4.96 10.76 3.04
C PHE A 87 3.44 10.75 3.24
N ALA A 88 2.81 9.59 3.28
CA ALA A 88 1.37 9.45 3.44
C ALA A 88 0.85 9.96 4.80
N GLY A 89 1.68 9.86 5.85
CA GLY A 89 1.37 10.33 7.20
C GLY A 89 1.37 11.85 7.37
N GLN A 90 2.00 12.62 6.47
CA GLN A 90 2.04 14.09 6.57
C GLN A 90 0.64 14.69 6.41
N GLU A 91 0.27 15.63 7.28
CA GLU A 91 -1.09 16.20 7.31
C GLU A 91 -1.49 16.84 5.97
N ARG A 92 -0.56 17.58 5.34
CA ARG A 92 -0.75 18.14 3.99
C ARG A 92 -1.04 17.06 2.92
N ASN A 93 -0.43 15.89 3.05
CA ASN A 93 -0.55 14.82 2.07
C ASN A 93 -1.82 14.01 2.29
N LYS A 94 -2.33 13.90 3.52
CA LYS A 94 -3.65 13.27 3.76
C LYS A 94 -4.76 13.95 2.96
N GLN A 95 -4.72 15.28 2.85
CA GLN A 95 -5.69 16.00 2.03
C GLN A 95 -5.52 15.70 0.54
N VAL A 96 -4.29 15.67 0.04
CA VAL A 96 -3.99 15.28 -1.35
C VAL A 96 -4.46 13.85 -1.65
N LEU A 97 -4.24 12.91 -0.75
CA LEU A 97 -4.68 11.52 -0.91
C LEU A 97 -6.21 11.39 -0.92
N LYS A 98 -6.94 12.22 -0.16
CA LYS A 98 -8.40 12.30 -0.25
C LYS A 98 -8.84 12.82 -1.62
N SER A 99 -8.21 13.88 -2.12
CA SER A 99 -8.48 14.40 -3.47
C SER A 99 -8.17 13.35 -4.55
N LEU A 100 -7.12 12.54 -4.36
CA LEU A 100 -6.77 11.46 -5.28
C LEU A 100 -7.81 10.33 -5.30
N LYS A 101 -8.39 9.95 -4.14
CA LYS A 101 -9.53 9.00 -4.06
C LYS A 101 -10.74 9.51 -4.82
N TRP A 102 -11.03 10.80 -4.69
CA TRP A 102 -12.11 11.45 -5.42
C TRP A 102 -11.82 11.41 -6.94
N LEU A 103 -10.61 11.79 -7.35
CA LEU A 103 -10.19 11.74 -8.76
C LEU A 103 -10.33 10.34 -9.35
N LEU A 104 -9.90 9.31 -8.64
CA LEU A 104 -10.05 7.91 -9.07
C LEU A 104 -11.52 7.56 -9.33
N SER A 105 -12.43 8.02 -8.47
CA SER A 105 -13.86 7.75 -8.60
C SER A 105 -14.45 8.44 -9.83
N GLU A 106 -14.09 9.70 -10.09
CA GLU A 106 -14.52 10.43 -11.28
C GLU A 106 -13.92 9.84 -12.55
N GLN A 107 -12.65 9.41 -12.51
CA GLN A 107 -11.98 8.75 -13.63
C GLN A 107 -12.66 7.43 -14.00
N LYS A 108 -13.03 6.60 -13.02
CA LYS A 108 -13.79 5.35 -13.24
C LYS A 108 -15.14 5.64 -13.92
N LYS A 109 -15.88 6.65 -13.46
CA LYS A 109 -17.16 7.05 -14.07
C LYS A 109 -16.96 7.54 -15.51
N GLN A 110 -15.93 8.32 -15.77
CA GLN A 110 -15.65 8.84 -17.10
C GLN A 110 -15.28 7.73 -18.08
N GLU A 111 -14.46 6.77 -17.64
CA GLU A 111 -14.11 5.57 -18.42
C GLU A 111 -15.36 4.73 -18.72
N GLU A 112 -16.20 4.46 -17.71
CA GLU A 112 -17.47 3.75 -17.88
C GLU A 112 -18.40 4.49 -18.87
N TYR A 113 -18.51 5.81 -18.75
CA TYR A 113 -19.29 6.63 -19.67
C TYR A 113 -18.78 6.54 -21.11
N LEU A 114 -17.46 6.61 -21.31
CA LEU A 114 -16.84 6.55 -22.65
C LEU A 114 -16.95 5.16 -23.30
N GLU A 115 -16.98 4.11 -22.49
CA GLU A 115 -17.16 2.70 -22.88
C GLU A 115 -18.63 2.31 -23.08
N SER A 116 -19.58 3.05 -22.48
CA SER A 116 -21.01 2.81 -22.66
C SER A 116 -21.47 3.04 -24.10
N ASN A 117 -22.47 2.27 -24.55
CA ASN A 117 -23.11 2.48 -25.86
C ASN A 117 -23.78 3.86 -25.88
N ARG A 118 -23.13 4.81 -26.56
CA ARG A 118 -23.60 6.19 -26.66
C ARG A 118 -24.86 6.25 -27.54
N GLU A 119 -26.04 6.15 -26.94
CA GLU A 119 -27.28 6.54 -27.62
C GLU A 119 -27.36 8.08 -27.68
N PHE A 120 -27.08 8.64 -28.87
CA PHE A 120 -27.32 10.05 -29.14
C PHE A 120 -28.83 10.32 -29.15
N LYS A 121 -29.35 10.91 -28.06
CA LYS A 121 -30.71 11.46 -28.05
C LYS A 121 -30.68 12.85 -28.70
N HIS A 122 -31.09 12.94 -29.95
CA HIS A 122 -31.29 14.19 -30.66
C HIS A 122 -32.30 15.06 -29.89
N ARG A 123 -31.87 16.22 -29.38
CA ARG A 123 -32.71 17.15 -28.60
C ARG A 123 -32.93 18.48 -29.31
N VAL A 124 -32.93 18.48 -30.64
CA VAL A 124 -33.24 19.67 -31.43
C VAL A 124 -34.44 19.37 -32.32
N GLY A 125 -35.60 19.94 -31.97
CA GLY A 125 -36.72 20.13 -32.90
C GLY A 125 -37.66 18.96 -33.12
N ASP A 126 -38.45 18.58 -32.11
CA ASP A 126 -39.79 18.02 -32.34
C ASP A 126 -40.85 19.04 -31.85
N ASN A 127 -40.75 20.27 -32.37
CA ASN A 127 -41.83 21.25 -32.34
C ASN A 127 -42.40 21.31 -33.75
N GLY A 128 -43.22 20.31 -34.10
CA GLY A 128 -43.73 20.15 -35.45
C GLY A 128 -44.97 19.29 -35.51
N ASN A 129 -46.04 19.68 -34.81
CA ASN A 129 -47.37 19.67 -35.41
C ASN A 129 -48.37 20.44 -34.55
N GLY A 130 -48.71 21.63 -35.03
CA GLY A 130 -49.98 22.25 -34.68
C GLY A 130 -51.12 21.41 -35.23
N ASN A 131 -52.20 21.30 -34.46
CA ASN A 131 -53.49 20.88 -34.97
C ASN A 131 -54.48 22.04 -34.80
N PRO A 132 -54.96 22.68 -35.89
CA PRO A 132 -56.19 23.45 -35.86
C PRO A 132 -57.35 22.49 -36.13
N GLY A 133 -58.24 22.32 -35.15
CA GLY A 133 -59.45 21.51 -35.27
C GLY A 133 -60.19 21.46 -33.95
#